data_AF-A0AAV6YHV5-F1
#
_entry.id   AF-A0AAV6YHV5-F1
#
_cell.length_a   1.000
_cell.length_b   1.000
_cell.length_c   1.000
_cell.angle_alpha   90.00
_cell.angle_beta   90.00
_cell.angle_gamma   90.00
#
_symmetry.space_group_name_H-M   'P 1'
#
loop_
_entity.id
_entity.type
_entity.pdbx_description
1 polymer ?
#
loop_
_entity_poly.entity_id
_entity_poly.type
_entity_poly.pdbx_seq_one_letter_code
_entity_poly.pdbx_strand_id
1 'polypeptide(L)'
;MGYTGLGWSLSVYCMSFPRYACTVCHHRPVFHTIDMLSVHRGGKKHVTCLQNFYKKKAAHRNEVQKRRHEEYVRAEEAGEQRPAPLLEQTRKITQHALLKSAPYNSCCTRKRAGEGRGKDSSSKAEDPPQSLSSPGTTQPDLPPTTAETTCPEPRSRSTGDILS
;
A
#
# COMPACT_ATOMS: atom_id res chain seq x y z
N MET A 1 73.47 -8.34 3.27
CA MET A 1 72.68 -8.24 2.02
C MET A 1 71.41 -9.06 2.22
N GLY A 2 70.18 -8.55 2.29
CA GLY A 2 69.62 -7.32 1.75
C GLY A 2 68.69 -7.61 0.58
N TYR A 3 67.67 -8.46 0.76
CA TYR A 3 66.54 -8.55 -0.19
C TYR A 3 65.23 -8.52 0.58
N THR A 4 64.71 -7.30 0.75
CA THR A 4 63.32 -7.05 1.15
C THR A 4 62.41 -7.47 0.00
N GLY A 5 62.05 -8.76 -0.03
CA GLY A 5 60.97 -9.28 -0.85
C GLY A 5 59.62 -8.92 -0.21
N LEU A 6 59.28 -7.63 -0.20
CA LEU A 6 57.87 -7.24 -0.03
C LEU A 6 57.17 -7.69 -1.31
N GLY A 7 56.66 -8.92 -1.29
CA GLY A 7 55.71 -9.40 -2.27
C GLY A 7 54.44 -8.61 -2.08
N TRP A 8 54.17 -7.68 -3.01
CA TRP A 8 52.92 -6.94 -3.02
C TRP A 8 51.84 -7.96 -3.33
N SER A 9 51.23 -8.50 -2.28
CA SER A 9 49.95 -9.18 -2.40
C SER A 9 48.93 -8.10 -2.75
N LEU A 10 48.90 -7.72 -4.03
CA LEU A 10 47.77 -7.03 -4.63
C LEU A 10 46.63 -8.04 -4.61
N SER A 11 46.00 -8.17 -3.45
CA SER A 11 44.64 -8.66 -3.36
C SER A 11 43.80 -7.66 -4.15
N VAL A 12 43.62 -7.97 -5.44
CA VAL A 12 42.74 -7.25 -6.36
C VAL A 12 41.37 -7.18 -5.70
N TYR A 13 41.10 -6.04 -5.05
CA TYR A 13 39.81 -5.74 -4.48
C TYR A 13 38.88 -5.46 -5.66
N CYS A 14 38.33 -6.53 -6.23
CA CYS A 14 37.33 -6.42 -7.29
C CYS A 14 36.05 -5.90 -6.62
N MET A 15 35.93 -4.57 -6.49
CA MET A 15 34.68 -3.92 -6.14
C MET A 15 33.63 -4.37 -7.15
N SER A 16 32.88 -5.39 -6.78
CA SER A 16 31.82 -5.92 -7.63
C SER A 16 30.72 -4.88 -7.67
N PHE A 17 30.64 -4.13 -8.77
CA PHE A 17 29.53 -3.19 -8.98
C PHE A 17 28.21 -3.95 -8.85
N PRO A 18 27.25 -3.45 -8.03
CA PRO A 18 25.97 -4.12 -7.84
C PRO A 18 25.23 -4.18 -9.17
N ARG A 19 24.79 -5.39 -9.56
CA ARG A 19 23.96 -5.59 -10.74
C ARG A 19 22.49 -5.48 -10.35
N TYR A 20 21.73 -4.65 -11.08
CA TYR A 20 20.32 -4.39 -10.83
C TYR A 20 19.44 -5.18 -11.80
N ALA A 21 18.48 -5.95 -11.31
CA ALA A 21 17.61 -6.78 -12.14
C ALA A 21 16.14 -6.34 -12.07
N CYS A 22 15.43 -6.40 -13.20
CA CYS A 22 13.98 -6.25 -13.23
C CYS A 22 13.30 -7.59 -12.89
N THR A 23 12.44 -7.60 -11.87
CA THR A 23 11.72 -8.81 -11.42
C THR A 23 10.34 -8.98 -12.06
N VAL A 24 9.85 -7.96 -12.77
CA VAL A 24 8.52 -7.94 -13.38
C VAL A 24 8.52 -8.51 -14.80
N CYS A 25 9.56 -8.21 -15.57
CA CYS A 25 9.66 -8.67 -16.96
C CYS A 25 10.03 -10.15 -17.04
N HIS A 26 9.46 -10.88 -18.00
CA HIS A 26 9.67 -12.32 -18.16
C HIS A 26 11.14 -12.73 -18.31
N HIS A 27 11.92 -11.98 -19.11
CA HIS A 27 13.34 -12.26 -19.33
C HIS A 27 14.29 -11.66 -18.28
N ARG A 28 13.74 -11.03 -17.22
CA ARG A 28 14.47 -10.46 -16.07
C ARG A 28 15.80 -9.79 -16.42
N PRO A 29 15.79 -8.72 -17.23
CA PRO A 29 17.01 -8.07 -17.67
C PRO A 29 17.82 -7.50 -16.49
N VAL A 30 19.15 -7.59 -16.61
CA VAL A 30 20.14 -7.16 -15.61
C VAL A 30 20.94 -5.97 -16.15
N PHE A 31 21.04 -4.91 -15.35
CA PHE A 31 21.69 -3.64 -15.69
C PHE A 31 22.82 -3.33 -14.68
N HIS A 32 23.81 -2.59 -15.14
CA HIS A 32 24.99 -2.24 -14.33
C HIS A 32 24.79 -0.93 -13.55
N THR A 33 23.76 -0.16 -13.88
CA THR A 33 23.39 1.10 -13.21
C THR A 33 21.88 1.15 -12.96
N ILE A 34 21.48 1.97 -11.99
CA ILE A 34 20.06 2.20 -11.66
C ILE A 34 19.37 2.97 -12.79
N ASP A 35 20.06 3.92 -13.43
CA ASP A 35 19.47 4.75 -14.50
C ASP A 35 18.96 3.90 -15.67
N MET A 36 19.75 2.92 -16.10
CA MET A 36 19.34 1.98 -17.15
C MET A 36 18.13 1.13 -16.72
N LEU A 37 18.05 0.73 -15.45
CA LEU A 37 16.89 0.04 -14.92
C LEU A 37 15.64 0.95 -14.87
N SER A 38 15.81 2.23 -14.56
CA SER A 38 14.71 3.22 -14.57
C SER A 38 14.15 3.43 -15.97
N VAL A 39 15.02 3.58 -16.97
CA VAL A 39 14.60 3.64 -18.40
C VAL A 39 13.86 2.37 -18.79
N HIS A 40 14.37 1.19 -18.38
CA HIS A 40 13.68 -0.07 -18.62
C HIS A 40 12.28 -0.12 -17.99
N ARG A 41 12.14 0.33 -16.74
CA ARG A 41 10.85 0.38 -16.01
C ARG A 41 9.85 1.33 -16.67
N GLY A 42 10.31 2.42 -17.27
CA GLY A 42 9.48 3.34 -18.06
C GLY A 42 9.13 2.83 -19.48
N GLY A 43 9.73 1.72 -19.91
CA GLY A 43 9.53 1.19 -21.26
C GLY A 43 8.16 0.53 -21.46
N LYS A 44 7.61 0.64 -22.68
CA LYS A 44 6.30 0.07 -23.06
C LYS A 44 6.17 -1.42 -22.70
N LYS A 45 7.21 -2.22 -23.01
CA LYS A 45 7.25 -3.66 -22.69
C LYS A 45 7.12 -3.92 -21.19
N HIS A 46 7.83 -3.14 -20.37
CA HIS A 46 7.76 -3.28 -18.92
C HIS A 46 6.37 -2.93 -18.40
N VAL A 47 5.80 -1.81 -18.82
CA VAL A 47 4.47 -1.37 -18.38
C VAL A 47 3.40 -2.42 -18.72
N THR A 48 3.42 -3.00 -19.92
CA THR A 48 2.51 -4.09 -20.29
C THR A 48 2.71 -5.33 -19.42
N CYS A 49 3.96 -5.75 -19.19
CA CYS A 49 4.26 -6.85 -18.27
C CYS A 49 3.79 -6.55 -16.84
N LEU A 50 3.97 -5.32 -16.36
CA LEU A 50 3.59 -4.86 -15.03
C LEU A 50 2.07 -4.94 -14.83
N GLN A 51 1.30 -4.43 -15.80
CA GLN A 51 -0.16 -4.51 -15.78
C GLN A 51 -0.63 -5.97 -15.76
N ASN A 52 -0.09 -6.81 -16.64
CA ASN A 52 -0.47 -8.23 -16.70
C ASN A 52 -0.08 -8.99 -15.44
N PHE A 53 1.10 -8.69 -14.88
CA PHE A 53 1.58 -9.28 -13.64
C PHE A 53 0.63 -9.01 -12.48
N TYR A 54 0.20 -7.75 -12.31
CA TYR A 54 -0.75 -7.40 -11.24
C TYR A 54 -2.16 -7.91 -11.50
N LYS A 55 -2.63 -7.91 -12.75
CA LYS A 55 -3.91 -8.54 -13.12
C LYS A 55 -3.93 -10.02 -12.75
N LYS A 56 -2.90 -10.77 -13.15
CA LYS A 56 -2.77 -12.20 -12.82
C LYS A 56 -2.64 -12.43 -11.31
N LYS A 57 -1.87 -11.59 -10.62
CA LYS A 57 -1.72 -11.67 -9.16
C LYS A 57 -3.04 -11.40 -8.42
N ALA A 58 -3.85 -10.46 -8.91
CA ALA A 58 -5.17 -10.18 -8.37
C ALA A 58 -6.14 -11.33 -8.63
N ALA A 59 -6.18 -11.86 -9.86
CA ALA A 59 -7.00 -13.02 -10.21
C ALA A 59 -6.70 -14.23 -9.31
N HIS A 60 -5.42 -14.58 -9.16
CA HIS A 60 -5.01 -15.68 -8.27
C HIS A 60 -5.40 -15.45 -6.81
N ARG A 61 -5.28 -14.21 -6.30
CA ARG A 61 -5.72 -13.89 -4.93
C ARG A 61 -7.24 -14.05 -4.77
N ASN A 62 -8.01 -13.61 -5.76
CA ASN A 62 -9.46 -13.74 -5.75
C ASN A 62 -9.90 -15.20 -5.79
N GLU A 63 -9.25 -16.05 -6.60
CA GLU A 63 -9.52 -17.50 -6.64
C GLU A 63 -9.26 -18.16 -5.28
N VAL A 64 -8.14 -17.83 -4.63
CA VAL A 64 -7.82 -18.35 -3.29
C VAL A 64 -8.85 -17.86 -2.25
N GLN A 65 -9.24 -16.59 -2.31
CA GLN A 65 -10.25 -16.04 -1.40
C GLN A 65 -11.63 -16.68 -1.62
N LYS A 66 -12.01 -16.92 -2.88
CA LYS A 66 -13.26 -17.59 -3.24
C LYS A 66 -13.32 -18.99 -2.66
N ARG A 67 -12.27 -19.79 -2.84
CA ARG A 67 -12.19 -21.15 -2.27
C ARG A 67 -12.31 -21.14 -0.75
N ARG A 68 -11.59 -20.21 -0.07
CA ARG A 68 -11.69 -20.06 1.39
C ARG A 68 -13.10 -19.68 1.84
N HIS A 69 -13.79 -18.83 1.08
CA HIS A 69 -15.17 -18.45 1.38
C HIS A 69 -16.14 -19.62 1.16
N GLU A 70 -16.00 -20.36 0.06
CA GLU A 70 -16.80 -21.57 -0.21
C GLU A 70 -16.61 -22.63 0.89
N GLU A 71 -15.39 -22.82 1.39
CA GLU A 71 -15.11 -23.70 2.54
C GLU A 71 -15.80 -23.22 3.82
N TYR A 72 -15.82 -21.91 4.06
CA TYR A 72 -16.50 -21.33 5.22
C TYR A 72 -18.02 -21.54 5.15
N VAL A 73 -18.64 -21.25 4.00
CA VAL A 73 -20.08 -21.45 3.78
C VAL A 73 -20.44 -22.92 3.95
N ARG A 74 -19.65 -23.83 3.39
CA ARG A 74 -19.87 -25.27 3.54
C ARG A 74 -19.78 -25.74 5.01
N ALA A 75 -18.83 -25.21 5.77
CA ALA A 75 -18.68 -25.54 7.18
C ALA A 75 -19.89 -25.05 7.99
N GLU A 76 -20.42 -23.87 7.67
CA GLU A 76 -21.61 -23.31 8.31
C GLU A 76 -22.88 -24.10 7.96
N GLU A 77 -23.02 -24.54 6.70
CA GLU A 77 -24.08 -25.48 6.27
C GLU A 77 -23.98 -26.83 6.99
N ALA A 78 -22.77 -27.31 7.30
CA ALA A 78 -22.53 -28.52 8.08
C ALA A 78 -22.76 -28.33 9.60
N GLY A 79 -23.10 -27.12 10.04
CA GLY A 79 -23.33 -26.80 11.45
C GLY A 79 -22.06 -26.59 12.28
N GLU A 80 -20.89 -26.45 11.66
CA GLU A 80 -19.66 -26.10 12.38
C GLU A 80 -19.72 -24.65 12.88
N GLN A 81 -19.60 -24.46 14.19
CA GLN A 81 -19.50 -23.12 14.77
C GLN A 81 -18.08 -22.57 14.59
N ARG A 82 -17.86 -21.84 13.49
CA ARG A 82 -16.61 -21.10 13.24
C ARG A 82 -16.82 -19.61 13.50
N PRO A 83 -15.85 -18.91 14.12
CA PRO A 83 -15.95 -17.47 14.30
C PRO A 83 -15.96 -16.77 12.94
N ALA A 84 -16.87 -15.81 12.77
CA ALA A 84 -17.03 -15.07 11.53
C ALA A 84 -15.69 -14.44 11.08
N PRO A 85 -15.37 -14.46 9.78
CA PRO A 85 -14.07 -14.02 9.26
C PRO A 85 -13.75 -12.56 9.63
N LEU A 86 -14.76 -11.70 9.73
CA LEU A 86 -14.61 -10.30 10.13
C LEU A 86 -14.22 -10.18 11.61
N LEU A 87 -14.86 -10.95 12.51
CA LEU A 87 -14.54 -10.93 13.93
C LEU A 87 -13.13 -11.43 14.19
N GLU A 88 -12.70 -12.47 13.48
CA GLU A 88 -11.33 -12.98 13.58
C GLU A 88 -10.30 -11.96 13.05
N GLN A 89 -10.62 -11.25 11.97
CA GLN A 89 -9.77 -10.18 11.45
C GLN A 89 -9.66 -9.03 12.45
N THR A 90 -10.78 -8.58 13.03
CA THR A 90 -10.79 -7.54 14.07
C THR A 90 -9.98 -7.98 15.28
N ARG A 91 -10.17 -9.21 15.77
CA ARG A 91 -9.38 -9.76 16.89
C ARG A 91 -7.88 -9.70 16.61
N LYS A 92 -7.44 -10.09 15.42
CA LYS A 92 -6.03 -10.02 15.01
C LYS A 92 -5.50 -8.60 14.94
N ILE A 93 -6.26 -7.67 14.37
CA ILE A 93 -5.85 -6.25 14.26
C ILE A 93 -5.72 -5.65 15.66
N THR A 94 -6.72 -5.85 16.52
CA THR A 94 -6.70 -5.37 17.91
C THR A 94 -5.53 -5.96 18.68
N GLN A 95 -5.30 -7.27 18.60
CA GLN A 95 -4.15 -7.90 19.25
C GLN A 95 -2.83 -7.32 18.76
N HIS A 96 -2.64 -7.17 17.45
CA HIS A 96 -1.41 -6.59 16.91
C HIS A 96 -1.24 -5.12 17.33
N ALA A 97 -2.32 -4.34 17.39
CA ALA A 97 -2.29 -2.97 17.88
C ALA A 97 -1.88 -2.92 19.36
N LEU A 98 -2.51 -3.73 20.21
CA LEU A 98 -2.21 -3.82 21.65
C LEU A 98 -0.78 -4.31 21.93
N LEU A 99 -0.25 -5.23 21.11
CA LEU A 99 1.13 -5.72 21.24
C LEU A 99 2.17 -4.71 20.70
N LYS A 100 1.80 -3.90 19.69
CA LYS A 100 2.64 -2.81 19.17
C LYS A 100 2.65 -1.61 20.12
N SER A 101 1.52 -1.32 20.75
CA SER A 101 1.41 -0.38 21.87
C SER A 101 1.74 -1.11 23.18
N ALA A 102 3.00 -1.50 23.37
CA ALA A 102 3.41 -2.16 24.61
C ALA A 102 2.90 -1.35 25.82
N PRO A 103 2.29 -2.00 26.83
CA PRO A 103 1.81 -1.31 28.01
C PRO A 103 3.01 -0.91 28.88
N TYR A 104 3.59 0.25 28.61
CA TYR A 104 4.30 1.00 29.63
C TYR A 104 3.60 2.32 29.87
N ASN A 105 2.44 2.22 30.53
CA ASN A 105 1.81 3.35 31.20
C ASN A 105 2.47 3.52 32.58
N SER A 106 3.68 4.06 32.64
CA SER A 106 4.32 4.44 33.92
C SER A 106 3.78 5.72 34.54
N CYS A 107 2.70 6.26 34.00
CA CYS A 107 2.03 7.43 34.53
C CYS A 107 1.39 7.23 35.91
N CYS A 108 1.46 6.02 36.51
CA CYS A 108 0.85 5.72 37.82
C CYS A 108 1.82 5.33 38.96
N THR A 109 3.15 5.37 38.81
CA THR A 109 4.06 5.07 39.94
C THR A 109 4.58 6.29 40.70
N ARG A 110 4.03 7.50 40.49
CA ARG A 110 4.33 8.66 41.34
C ARG A 110 3.07 9.20 42.03
N LYS A 111 3.15 9.28 43.37
CA LYS A 111 2.19 9.82 44.35
C LYS A 111 1.16 8.86 44.96
N ARG A 112 1.61 7.70 45.45
CA ARG A 112 1.13 7.20 46.76
C ARG A 112 2.31 6.96 47.69
N ALA A 113 2.96 8.06 48.08
CA ALA A 113 3.83 8.14 49.24
C ALA A 113 3.86 9.62 49.65
N GLY A 114 3.20 9.96 50.76
CA GLY A 114 3.16 11.32 51.31
C GLY A 114 1.76 11.74 51.74
N GLU A 115 1.44 11.48 53.00
CA GLU A 115 0.32 12.07 53.74
C GLU A 115 0.34 13.60 53.65
N GLY A 116 -0.82 14.24 53.56
CA GLY A 116 -0.92 15.70 53.55
C GLY A 116 -2.33 16.23 53.36
N ARG A 117 -2.91 16.70 54.46
CA ARG A 117 -4.21 17.37 54.64
C ARG A 117 -4.63 18.38 53.55
N GLY A 118 -5.92 18.34 53.20
CA GLY A 118 -6.83 19.50 53.24
C GLY A 118 -6.82 20.47 52.05
N LYS A 119 -7.92 20.50 51.29
CA LYS A 119 -8.93 21.58 51.30
C LYS A 119 -9.83 21.47 50.06
N ASP A 120 -11.10 21.25 50.38
CA ASP A 120 -12.27 21.74 49.70
C ASP A 120 -12.12 23.15 49.09
N SER A 121 -12.59 23.30 47.85
CA SER A 121 -13.27 24.50 47.37
C SER A 121 -14.00 24.16 46.06
N SER A 122 -15.32 24.20 46.14
CA SER A 122 -16.26 24.12 45.03
C SER A 122 -16.40 25.48 44.35
N SER A 123 -16.44 25.51 43.02
CA SER A 123 -17.20 26.50 42.26
C SER A 123 -17.66 25.91 40.92
N LYS A 124 -18.82 25.25 41.01
CA LYS A 124 -20.00 25.27 40.11
C LYS A 124 -19.85 25.85 38.69
N ALA A 125 -20.20 25.06 37.67
CA ALA A 125 -21.35 25.32 36.77
C ALA A 125 -21.57 24.17 35.76
N GLU A 126 -22.61 23.38 36.05
CA GLU A 126 -23.67 22.81 35.17
C GLU A 126 -23.36 22.02 33.87
N ASP A 127 -24.27 21.07 33.59
CA ASP A 127 -24.15 19.77 32.88
C ASP A 127 -24.80 19.78 31.43
N PRO A 128 -25.01 18.65 30.68
CA PRO A 128 -24.91 18.50 29.19
C PRO A 128 -26.33 18.41 28.51
N PRO A 129 -26.63 17.80 27.31
CA PRO A 129 -25.84 17.04 26.31
C PRO A 129 -26.15 17.31 24.80
N GLN A 130 -25.54 16.47 23.93
CA GLN A 130 -25.91 16.10 22.54
C GLN A 130 -25.24 16.85 21.36
N SER A 131 -24.44 16.13 20.57
CA SER A 131 -24.84 15.72 19.21
C SER A 131 -23.75 14.91 18.51
N LEU A 132 -24.21 13.88 17.81
CA LEU A 132 -23.45 12.96 16.98
C LEU A 132 -22.83 13.71 15.78
N SER A 133 -21.55 13.49 15.50
CA SER A 133 -21.04 13.64 14.13
C SER A 133 -19.93 12.63 13.87
N SER A 134 -20.21 11.75 12.92
CA SER A 134 -19.35 10.71 12.39
C SER A 134 -18.06 11.27 11.78
N PRO A 135 -16.91 10.57 11.85
CA PRO A 135 -15.79 10.87 10.98
C PRO A 135 -16.10 10.36 9.57
N GLY A 136 -16.18 11.31 8.64
CA GLY A 136 -16.51 11.09 7.24
C GLY A 136 -15.51 10.22 6.49
N THR A 137 -16.08 9.38 5.63
CA THR A 137 -15.46 8.65 4.53
C THR A 137 -14.62 9.59 3.66
N THR A 138 -13.29 9.42 3.67
CA THR A 138 -12.42 9.98 2.62
C THR A 138 -12.47 9.04 1.41
N GLN A 139 -13.25 9.41 0.39
CA GLN A 139 -13.09 8.89 -0.96
C GLN A 139 -11.89 9.59 -1.63
N PRO A 140 -11.11 8.90 -2.48
CA PRO A 140 -10.22 9.54 -3.43
C PRO A 140 -10.98 9.91 -4.72
N ASP A 141 -10.79 11.16 -5.13
CA ASP A 141 -11.39 11.86 -6.28
C ASP A 141 -11.21 11.16 -7.64
N LEU A 142 -12.29 11.18 -8.43
CA LEU A 142 -12.25 11.06 -9.89
C LEU A 142 -11.99 12.46 -10.50
N PRO A 143 -11.27 12.57 -11.62
CA PRO A 143 -11.08 13.86 -12.30
C PRO A 143 -12.32 14.28 -13.12
N PRO A 144 -12.59 15.59 -13.25
CA PRO A 144 -13.79 16.10 -13.92
C PRO A 144 -13.69 16.06 -15.44
N THR A 145 -14.81 15.69 -16.05
CA THR A 145 -15.14 15.96 -17.45
C THR A 145 -15.60 17.41 -17.57
N THR A 146 -15.06 18.16 -18.52
CA THR A 146 -15.69 19.40 -19.00
C THR A 146 -15.63 19.41 -20.51
N ALA A 147 -16.81 19.53 -21.10
CA ALA A 147 -17.08 19.54 -22.52
C ALA A 147 -16.85 20.95 -23.12
N GLU A 148 -16.43 20.94 -24.39
CA GLU A 148 -16.80 21.85 -25.47
C GLU A 148 -16.19 23.27 -25.56
N THR A 149 -15.36 23.44 -26.60
CA THR A 149 -15.19 24.70 -27.33
C THR A 149 -14.95 24.37 -28.82
N THR A 150 -16.03 24.46 -29.59
CA THR A 150 -16.19 24.98 -30.95
C THR A 150 -15.05 24.87 -31.98
N CYS A 151 -15.36 24.18 -33.09
CA CYS A 151 -14.60 24.09 -34.35
C CYS A 151 -14.55 25.40 -35.15
N PRO A 152 -13.69 25.46 -36.18
CA PRO A 152 -14.11 25.98 -37.48
C PRO A 152 -14.02 24.92 -38.60
N GLU A 153 -15.03 25.00 -39.46
CA GLU A 153 -15.22 24.29 -40.74
C GLU A 153 -14.24 24.77 -41.83
N PRO A 154 -13.95 23.95 -42.85
CA PRO A 154 -13.83 24.52 -44.19
C PRO A 154 -14.87 23.95 -45.18
N ARG A 155 -15.69 24.85 -45.72
CA ARG A 155 -16.69 24.63 -46.78
C ARG A 155 -16.07 24.39 -48.17
N SER A 156 -16.51 23.29 -48.78
CA SER A 156 -17.07 23.10 -50.14
C SER A 156 -16.33 23.55 -51.43
N ARG A 157 -16.29 22.61 -52.39
CA ARG A 157 -16.66 22.72 -53.83
C ARG A 157 -16.89 21.28 -54.33
N SER A 158 -18.11 20.76 -54.52
CA SER A 158 -19.17 21.00 -55.53
C SER A 158 -18.77 20.71 -56.98
N THR A 159 -19.37 19.66 -57.54
CA THR A 159 -19.91 19.44 -58.92
C THR A 159 -19.74 17.94 -59.25
N GLY A 160 -20.75 17.16 -59.64
CA GLY A 160 -22.14 17.46 -59.93
C GLY A 160 -22.86 16.14 -60.25
N ASP A 161 -24.18 16.18 -60.14
CA ASP A 161 -25.11 15.18 -60.64
C ASP A 161 -24.97 15.04 -62.17
N ILE A 162 -24.98 13.81 -62.70
CA ILE A 162 -25.71 13.51 -63.94
C ILE A 162 -26.39 12.15 -63.80
N LEU A 163 -27.70 12.23 -63.96
CA LEU A 163 -28.74 11.22 -64.10
C LEU A 163 -28.52 10.30 -65.33
N SER A 164 -28.74 8.99 -65.20
CA SER A 164 -29.49 8.12 -66.14
C SER A 164 -29.47 6.67 -65.66
#